data_AF-A0A975BZL6-F1
#
_entry.id   AF-A0A975BZL6-F1
#
_cell.length_a   1.000
_cell.length_b   1.000
_cell.length_c   1.000
_cell.angle_alpha   90.00
_cell.angle_beta   90.00
_cell.angle_gamma   90.00
#
_symmetry.space_group_name_H-M   'P 1'
#
loop_
_entity.id
_entity.type
_entity.pdbx_description
1 polymer ?
#
loop_
_entity_poly.entity_id
_entity_poly.type
_entity_poly.pdbx_seq_one_letter_code
_entity_poly.pdbx_strand_id
1 'polypeptide(L)'
;MASIDEMARKIAVRIGSLSEEERVQHNTSQIRESERQHALFKAAFDQGKCYICDADLTTFVERVPCLHWFLRPPGVKKRHYPAVAEKFGMMAIQSWVRWVANEGGWAKNIADTADENHVVQVTARYGDFSWSISCGKSDFAGHSGKNSDFPHYHLQMWINDRPFISYNDFHFRIHDDELAILKAMDASGVKSKFVFGESFDDLMAAVEPEWVINLPVIEGNPDSAPFRMETVIVADEGTVMSGEMIYDMIQQAKADGVTIASRASTIPNATARTIITEGPGVVDPAPREGGRGSKRLA
;
A
#
# COMPACT_ATOMS: atom_id res chain seq x y z
N MET A 1 -13.60 -31.17 10.65
CA MET A 1 -12.99 -29.84 10.44
C MET A 1 -14.11 -28.82 10.55
N ALA A 2 -13.91 -27.72 11.28
CA ALA A 2 -14.89 -26.62 11.31
C ALA A 2 -14.97 -25.98 9.92
N SER A 3 -16.14 -25.52 9.48
CA SER A 3 -16.25 -24.76 8.23
C SER A 3 -15.51 -23.43 8.35
N ILE A 4 -15.07 -22.87 7.22
CA ILE A 4 -14.40 -21.55 7.18
C ILE A 4 -15.28 -20.47 7.84
N ASP A 5 -16.60 -20.52 7.65
CA ASP A 5 -17.53 -19.58 8.28
C ASP A 5 -17.60 -19.75 9.80
N GLU A 6 -17.45 -20.98 10.31
CA GLU A 6 -17.36 -21.21 11.75
C GLU A 6 -16.03 -20.71 12.32
N MET A 7 -14.93 -20.88 11.60
CA MET A 7 -13.63 -20.32 11.99
C MET A 7 -13.68 -18.79 12.02
N ALA A 8 -14.18 -18.15 10.96
CA ALA A 8 -14.34 -16.71 10.89
C ALA A 8 -15.21 -16.15 12.04
N ARG A 9 -16.34 -16.80 12.33
CA ARG A 9 -17.21 -16.40 13.44
C ARG A 9 -16.52 -16.50 14.80
N LYS A 10 -15.76 -17.57 15.04
CA LYS A 10 -15.00 -17.74 16.29
C LYS A 10 -13.92 -16.66 16.43
N ILE A 11 -13.23 -16.33 15.34
CA ILE A 11 -12.24 -15.25 15.31
C ILE A 11 -12.92 -13.91 15.62
N ALA A 12 -14.01 -13.58 14.93
CA ALA A 12 -14.74 -12.32 15.13
C ALA A 12 -15.27 -12.16 16.57
N VAL A 13 -15.84 -13.24 17.15
CA VAL A 13 -16.28 -13.26 18.55
C VAL A 13 -15.10 -13.06 19.50
N ARG A 14 -13.97 -13.74 19.26
CA ARG A 14 -12.77 -13.58 20.10
C ARG A 14 -12.28 -12.13 20.05
N ILE A 15 -12.11 -11.56 18.86
CA ILE A 15 -11.70 -10.16 18.65
C ILE A 15 -12.65 -9.20 19.38
N GLY A 16 -13.96 -9.36 19.20
CA GLY A 16 -14.96 -8.52 19.85
C GLY A 16 -14.95 -8.63 21.38
N SER A 17 -14.55 -9.78 21.93
CA SER A 17 -14.49 -10.04 23.38
C SER A 17 -13.23 -9.53 24.07
N LEU A 18 -12.19 -9.12 23.33
CA LEU A 18 -10.93 -8.65 23.93
C LEU A 18 -11.16 -7.33 24.67
N SER A 19 -10.66 -7.27 25.90
CA SER A 19 -10.49 -6.02 26.64
C SER A 19 -9.52 -5.06 25.95
N GLU A 20 -9.54 -3.78 26.31
CA GLU A 20 -8.61 -2.80 25.74
C GLU A 20 -7.15 -3.17 26.00
N GLU A 21 -6.84 -3.67 27.20
CA GLU A 21 -5.49 -4.14 27.54
C GLU A 21 -5.07 -5.33 26.67
N GLU A 22 -5.93 -6.33 26.49
CA GLU A 22 -5.65 -7.46 25.59
C GLU A 22 -5.44 -7.00 24.14
N ARG A 23 -6.24 -6.04 23.66
CA ARG A 23 -6.09 -5.47 22.29
C ARG A 23 -4.74 -4.79 22.14
N VAL A 24 -4.35 -3.94 23.08
CA VAL A 24 -3.06 -3.25 23.08
C VAL A 24 -1.91 -4.26 23.13
N GLN A 25 -1.99 -5.27 24.00
CA GLN A 25 -0.97 -6.33 24.10
C GLN A 25 -0.85 -7.11 22.78
N HIS A 26 -1.97 -7.54 22.19
CA HIS A 26 -1.98 -8.23 20.90
C HIS A 26 -1.40 -7.36 19.78
N ASN A 27 -1.86 -6.11 19.63
CA ASN A 27 -1.35 -5.18 18.63
C ASN A 27 0.15 -4.92 18.80
N THR A 28 0.61 -4.71 20.03
CA THR A 28 2.02 -4.50 20.34
C THR A 28 2.88 -5.70 19.97
N SER A 29 2.40 -6.92 20.27
CA SER A 29 3.12 -8.15 19.90
C SER A 29 3.21 -8.31 18.38
N GLN A 30 2.13 -8.01 17.65
CA GLN A 30 2.13 -8.09 16.19
C GLN A 30 3.05 -7.04 15.56
N ILE A 31 3.05 -5.81 16.08
CA ILE A 31 3.96 -4.74 15.63
C ILE A 31 5.41 -5.16 15.84
N ARG A 32 5.77 -5.67 17.03
CA ARG A 32 7.14 -6.13 17.32
C ARG A 32 7.62 -7.25 16.41
N GLU A 33 6.75 -8.21 16.11
CA GLU A 33 7.10 -9.27 15.16
C GLU A 33 7.27 -8.72 13.74
N SER A 34 6.40 -7.81 13.30
CA SER A 34 6.56 -7.12 12.01
C SER A 34 7.84 -6.30 11.93
N GLU A 35 8.21 -5.57 12.99
CA GLU A 35 9.49 -4.85 13.10
C GLU A 35 10.68 -5.79 12.96
N ARG A 36 10.64 -6.92 13.66
CA ARG A 36 11.69 -7.93 13.60
C ARG A 36 11.83 -8.51 12.19
N GLN A 37 10.72 -8.87 11.55
CA GLN A 37 10.72 -9.43 10.20
C GLN A 37 11.14 -8.41 9.16
N HIS A 38 10.66 -7.16 9.27
CA HIS A 38 11.06 -6.08 8.38
C HIS A 38 12.55 -5.75 8.53
N ALA A 39 13.10 -5.76 9.74
CA ALA A 39 14.54 -5.57 9.94
C ALA A 39 15.38 -6.66 9.25
N LEU A 40 14.93 -7.92 9.29
CA LEU A 40 15.57 -9.01 8.56
C LEU A 40 15.43 -8.86 7.04
N PHE A 41 14.23 -8.49 6.57
CA PHE A 41 13.97 -8.15 5.18
C PHE A 41 14.95 -7.08 4.70
N LYS A 42 14.99 -5.93 5.39
CA LYS A 42 15.80 -4.79 5.02
C LYS A 42 17.28 -5.13 4.99
N ALA A 43 17.79 -5.77 6.05
CA ALA A 43 19.21 -6.14 6.13
C ALA A 43 19.63 -7.07 4.99
N ALA A 44 18.78 -8.01 4.57
CA ALA A 44 19.06 -8.89 3.43
C ALA A 44 18.88 -8.16 2.09
N PHE A 45 17.83 -7.36 1.94
CA PHE A 45 17.49 -6.65 0.71
C PHE A 45 18.55 -5.63 0.33
N ASP A 46 19.08 -4.89 1.31
CA ASP A 46 20.20 -3.94 1.15
C ASP A 46 21.48 -4.65 0.65
N GLN A 47 21.61 -5.97 0.88
CA GLN A 47 22.71 -6.80 0.40
C GLN A 47 22.40 -7.53 -0.92
N GLY A 48 21.26 -7.25 -1.54
CA GLY A 48 20.81 -7.94 -2.75
C GLY A 48 20.37 -9.38 -2.51
N LYS A 49 19.96 -9.73 -1.29
CA LYS A 49 19.53 -11.08 -0.89
C LYS A 49 18.06 -11.14 -0.49
N CYS A 50 17.48 -12.32 -0.63
CA CYS A 50 16.13 -12.61 -0.16
C CYS A 50 16.17 -13.09 1.30
N TYR A 51 15.55 -12.37 2.24
CA TYR A 51 15.49 -12.78 3.66
C TYR A 51 14.74 -14.11 3.92
N ILE A 52 13.94 -14.58 2.96
CA ILE A 52 13.15 -15.81 3.10
C ILE A 52 13.97 -17.06 2.75
N CYS A 53 14.81 -16.97 1.72
CA CYS A 53 15.55 -18.12 1.20
C CYS A 53 17.07 -17.96 1.20
N ASP A 54 17.58 -16.81 1.64
CA ASP A 54 19.00 -16.40 1.68
C ASP A 54 19.72 -16.39 0.32
N ALA A 55 19.03 -16.71 -0.78
CA ALA A 55 19.55 -16.61 -2.13
C ALA A 55 19.60 -15.15 -2.60
N ASP A 56 20.48 -14.86 -3.55
CA ASP A 56 20.51 -13.56 -4.23
C ASP A 56 19.13 -13.27 -4.87
N LEU A 57 18.70 -12.00 -4.88
CA LEU A 57 17.44 -11.58 -5.49
C LEU A 57 17.38 -11.89 -7.00
N THR A 58 18.53 -12.11 -7.64
CA THR A 58 18.67 -12.51 -9.04
C THR A 58 18.66 -14.03 -9.27
N THR A 59 18.58 -14.84 -8.21
CA THR A 59 18.59 -16.30 -8.30
C THR A 59 17.20 -16.87 -8.54
N PHE A 60 17.07 -17.86 -9.42
CA PHE A 60 15.83 -18.62 -9.62
C PHE A 60 16.09 -20.12 -9.45
N VAL A 61 15.35 -20.77 -8.53
CA VAL A 61 15.39 -22.22 -8.31
C VAL A 61 13.96 -22.76 -8.41
N GLU A 62 13.57 -23.30 -9.57
CA GLU A 62 12.18 -23.68 -9.89
C GLU A 62 11.46 -24.53 -8.82
N ARG A 63 12.19 -25.37 -8.08
CA ARG A 63 11.64 -26.23 -7.02
C ARG A 63 11.45 -25.53 -5.66
N VAL A 64 11.89 -24.28 -5.53
CA VAL A 64 11.84 -23.51 -4.29
C VAL A 64 11.09 -22.20 -4.55
N PRO A 65 9.74 -22.22 -4.63
CA PRO A 65 8.95 -20.99 -4.77
C PRO A 65 9.30 -19.98 -3.69
N CYS A 66 9.49 -18.72 -4.10
CA CYS A 66 9.90 -17.65 -3.21
C CYS A 66 9.29 -16.31 -3.64
N LEU A 67 9.03 -15.42 -2.69
CA LEU A 67 8.47 -14.10 -2.96
C LEU A 67 9.42 -13.21 -3.79
N HIS A 68 10.74 -13.38 -3.69
CA HIS A 68 11.66 -12.58 -4.52
C HIS A 68 11.52 -12.83 -6.02
N TRP A 69 10.79 -13.87 -6.45
CA TRP A 69 10.48 -14.08 -7.87
C TRP A 69 9.63 -12.96 -8.46
N PHE A 70 8.96 -12.16 -7.63
CA PHE A 70 8.28 -10.94 -8.06
C PHE A 70 9.25 -9.85 -8.56
N LEU A 71 10.56 -9.92 -8.28
CA LEU A 71 11.60 -9.11 -8.95
C LEU A 71 12.10 -9.75 -10.26
N ARG A 72 11.45 -10.83 -10.68
CA ARG A 72 11.66 -11.52 -11.95
C ARG A 72 13.15 -11.87 -12.24
N PRO A 73 13.82 -12.62 -11.34
CA PRO A 73 15.15 -13.14 -11.63
C PRO A 73 15.18 -13.93 -12.96
N PRO A 74 16.33 -13.97 -13.67
CA PRO A 74 16.45 -14.66 -14.94
C PRO A 74 15.89 -16.10 -14.89
N GLY A 75 15.03 -16.43 -15.86
CA GLY A 75 14.38 -17.74 -15.95
C GLY A 75 12.97 -17.81 -15.35
N VAL A 76 12.56 -16.84 -14.53
CA VAL A 76 11.17 -16.76 -14.04
C VAL A 76 10.20 -16.48 -15.20
N LYS A 77 9.12 -17.25 -15.25
CA LYS A 77 8.03 -17.16 -16.23
C LYS A 77 6.70 -17.06 -15.50
N LYS A 78 5.66 -16.51 -16.14
CA LYS A 78 4.33 -16.33 -15.53
C LYS A 78 3.74 -17.62 -14.93
N ARG A 79 4.02 -18.78 -15.53
CA ARG A 79 3.57 -20.10 -15.04
C ARG A 79 4.12 -20.51 -13.67
N HIS A 80 5.15 -19.81 -13.14
CA HIS A 80 5.75 -20.15 -11.84
C HIS A 80 5.05 -19.47 -10.66
N TYR A 81 4.25 -18.42 -10.90
CA TYR A 81 3.58 -17.66 -9.85
C TYR A 81 2.48 -18.41 -9.10
N PRO A 82 1.72 -19.36 -9.71
CA PRO A 82 0.81 -20.22 -8.96
C PRO A 82 1.47 -20.95 -7.78
N ALA A 83 2.69 -21.45 -7.94
CA ALA A 83 3.42 -22.13 -6.87
C ALA A 83 3.89 -21.17 -5.77
N VAL A 84 4.11 -19.88 -6.09
CA VAL A 84 4.42 -18.85 -5.09
C VAL A 84 3.15 -18.51 -4.31
N ALA A 85 2.03 -18.29 -5.01
CA ALA A 85 0.73 -18.02 -4.38
C ALA A 85 0.29 -19.15 -3.44
N GLU A 86 0.42 -20.41 -3.87
CA GLU A 86 0.10 -21.59 -3.05
C GLU A 86 0.99 -21.72 -1.81
N LYS A 87 2.25 -21.27 -1.87
CA LYS A 87 3.17 -21.35 -0.74
C LYS A 87 2.95 -20.24 0.30
N PHE A 88 2.66 -19.02 -0.15
CA PHE A 88 2.70 -17.83 0.72
C PHE A 88 1.33 -17.23 1.02
N GLY A 89 0.31 -17.47 0.19
CA GLY A 89 -0.99 -16.81 0.35
C GLY A 89 -0.96 -15.33 -0.06
N MET A 90 -2.14 -14.72 -0.06
CA MET A 90 -2.34 -13.35 -0.54
C MET A 90 -1.71 -12.31 0.40
N MET A 91 -1.87 -12.46 1.73
CA MET A 91 -1.43 -11.46 2.71
C MET A 91 0.10 -11.38 2.80
N ALA A 92 0.80 -12.51 2.71
CA ALA A 92 2.25 -12.51 2.71
C ALA A 92 2.82 -11.93 1.40
N ILE A 93 2.21 -12.25 0.25
CA ILE A 93 2.56 -11.61 -1.02
C ILE A 93 2.36 -10.10 -0.93
N GLN A 94 1.20 -9.65 -0.43
CA GLN A 94 0.88 -8.24 -0.27
C GLN A 94 1.88 -7.53 0.65
N SER A 95 2.18 -8.11 1.81
CA SER A 95 3.16 -7.54 2.75
C SER A 95 4.53 -7.39 2.10
N TRP A 96 4.98 -8.41 1.37
CA TRP A 96 6.28 -8.41 0.72
C TRP A 96 6.38 -7.38 -0.42
N VAL A 97 5.38 -7.27 -1.30
CA VAL A 97 5.42 -6.28 -2.38
C VAL A 97 5.34 -4.85 -1.84
N ARG A 98 4.62 -4.63 -0.73
CA ARG A 98 4.57 -3.33 -0.04
C ARG A 98 5.93 -2.96 0.56
N TRP A 99 6.60 -3.87 1.25
CA TRP A 99 7.94 -3.61 1.77
C TRP A 99 8.92 -3.26 0.65
N VAL A 100 8.94 -4.05 -0.43
CA VAL A 100 9.77 -3.76 -1.61
C VAL A 100 9.44 -2.40 -2.23
N ALA A 101 8.17 -2.05 -2.36
CA ALA A 101 7.75 -0.75 -2.89
C ALA A 101 8.24 0.42 -2.02
N ASN A 102 8.14 0.30 -0.70
CA ASN A 102 8.59 1.34 0.23
C ASN A 102 10.12 1.51 0.26
N GLU A 103 10.91 0.48 -0.06
CA GLU A 103 12.37 0.66 -0.30
C GLU A 103 12.66 1.57 -1.50
N GLY A 104 11.75 1.66 -2.48
CA GLY A 104 11.88 2.58 -3.61
C GLY A 104 11.38 4.00 -3.33
N GLY A 105 10.73 4.23 -2.18
CA GLY A 105 10.06 5.49 -1.89
C GLY A 105 8.90 5.32 -0.91
N TRP A 106 9.11 5.78 0.32
CA TRP A 106 8.11 5.74 1.37
C TRP A 106 6.85 6.55 1.02
N ALA A 107 5.68 5.96 1.32
CA ALA A 107 4.35 6.59 1.23
C ALA A 107 3.93 7.12 -0.16
N LYS A 108 4.66 6.75 -1.23
CA LYS A 108 4.33 7.12 -2.61
C LYS A 108 4.22 5.93 -3.56
N ASN A 109 4.91 4.85 -3.26
CA ASN A 109 4.95 3.71 -4.17
C ASN A 109 3.81 2.72 -3.97
N ILE A 110 2.82 3.04 -3.13
CA ILE A 110 1.69 2.16 -2.81
C ILE A 110 0.40 2.98 -2.80
N ALA A 111 -0.60 2.50 -3.53
CA ALA A 111 -1.96 3.05 -3.56
C ALA A 111 -2.97 1.96 -3.17
N ASP A 112 -3.74 2.25 -2.12
CA ASP A 112 -4.84 1.41 -1.66
C ASP A 112 -6.16 1.96 -2.22
N THR A 113 -6.73 1.29 -3.22
CA THR A 113 -7.97 1.74 -3.87
C THR A 113 -9.15 0.85 -3.56
N ALA A 114 -9.18 0.33 -2.34
CA ALA A 114 -10.32 -0.43 -1.84
C ALA A 114 -11.58 0.47 -1.84
N ASP A 115 -12.47 0.21 -2.79
CA ASP A 115 -13.80 0.81 -2.85
C ASP A 115 -14.84 -0.12 -2.22
N GLU A 116 -16.11 0.29 -2.21
CA GLU A 116 -17.21 -0.50 -1.67
C GLU A 116 -17.42 -1.86 -2.36
N ASN A 117 -16.79 -2.12 -3.50
CA ASN A 117 -16.91 -3.35 -4.29
C ASN A 117 -15.71 -4.29 -4.11
N HIS A 118 -14.63 -3.86 -3.45
CA HIS A 118 -13.42 -4.65 -3.26
C HIS A 118 -13.15 -4.97 -1.79
N VAL A 119 -12.79 -6.22 -1.54
CA VAL A 119 -12.26 -6.65 -0.22
C VAL A 119 -10.78 -6.30 -0.13
N VAL A 120 -10.06 -6.43 -1.25
CA VAL A 120 -8.66 -6.03 -1.38
C VAL A 120 -8.47 -5.37 -2.73
N GLN A 121 -7.84 -4.20 -2.76
CA GLN A 121 -7.39 -3.54 -3.98
C GLN A 121 -6.17 -2.70 -3.65
N VAL A 122 -5.00 -3.16 -4.06
CA VAL A 122 -3.72 -2.46 -3.85
C VAL A 122 -2.91 -2.45 -5.13
N THR A 123 -2.20 -1.35 -5.39
CA THR A 123 -1.13 -1.27 -6.38
C THR A 123 0.16 -0.83 -5.70
N ALA A 124 1.27 -1.51 -5.99
CA ALA A 124 2.58 -1.22 -5.45
C ALA A 124 3.63 -1.17 -6.57
N ARG A 125 4.58 -0.24 -6.52
CA ARG A 125 5.61 -0.03 -7.56
C ARG A 125 7.02 -0.01 -6.97
N TYR A 126 7.97 -0.60 -7.68
CA TYR A 126 9.40 -0.51 -7.34
C TYR A 126 10.24 -0.53 -8.62
N GLY A 127 10.90 0.58 -8.94
CA GLY A 127 11.62 0.74 -10.21
C GLY A 127 10.72 0.47 -11.41
N ASP A 128 11.11 -0.51 -12.22
CA ASP A 128 10.39 -0.93 -13.43
C ASP A 128 9.25 -1.93 -13.16
N PHE A 129 9.04 -2.32 -11.91
CA PHE A 129 8.02 -3.29 -11.51
C PHE A 129 6.79 -2.60 -10.93
N SER A 130 5.62 -3.07 -11.32
CA SER A 130 4.36 -2.74 -10.65
C SER A 130 3.54 -4.01 -10.43
N TRP A 131 2.94 -4.12 -9.25
CA TRP A 131 2.08 -5.24 -8.86
C TRP A 131 0.74 -4.69 -8.40
N SER A 132 -0.35 -5.30 -8.87
CA SER A 132 -1.69 -4.98 -8.39
C SER A 132 -2.39 -6.24 -7.94
N ILE A 133 -2.92 -6.22 -6.72
CA ILE A 133 -3.65 -7.34 -6.11
C ILE A 133 -5.09 -6.89 -5.92
N SER A 134 -6.03 -7.66 -6.47
CA SER A 134 -7.45 -7.35 -6.52
C SER A 134 -8.28 -8.54 -6.07
N CYS A 135 -9.20 -8.33 -5.16
CA CYS A 135 -10.25 -9.27 -4.78
C CYS A 135 -11.57 -8.50 -4.66
N GLY A 136 -12.43 -8.62 -5.68
CA GLY A 136 -13.78 -8.07 -5.62
C GLY A 136 -14.67 -8.88 -4.67
N LYS A 137 -15.77 -8.29 -4.20
CA LYS A 137 -16.77 -9.02 -3.37
C LYS A 137 -17.30 -10.29 -4.05
N SER A 138 -17.44 -10.28 -5.38
CA SER A 138 -17.82 -11.46 -6.16
C SER A 138 -16.74 -12.55 -6.18
N ASP A 139 -15.48 -12.16 -6.20
CA ASP A 139 -14.33 -13.07 -6.28
C ASP A 139 -14.11 -13.70 -4.90
N PHE A 140 -14.32 -12.90 -3.85
CA PHE A 140 -14.31 -13.31 -2.45
C PHE A 140 -15.41 -14.32 -2.10
N ALA A 141 -16.60 -14.17 -2.71
CA ALA A 141 -17.67 -15.16 -2.57
C ALA A 141 -17.43 -16.42 -3.42
N GLY A 142 -16.72 -16.28 -4.53
CA GLY A 142 -16.61 -17.30 -5.57
C GLY A 142 -17.70 -17.12 -6.66
N HIS A 143 -17.39 -17.55 -7.88
CA HIS A 143 -18.31 -17.46 -9.01
C HIS A 143 -19.10 -18.75 -9.19
N SER A 144 -20.28 -18.82 -8.55
CA SER A 144 -21.18 -19.97 -8.66
C SER A 144 -21.39 -20.43 -10.10
N GLY A 145 -21.12 -21.72 -10.36
CA GLY A 145 -21.30 -22.33 -11.68
C GLY A 145 -20.21 -22.03 -12.73
N LYS A 146 -19.05 -21.49 -12.32
CA LYS A 146 -17.86 -21.32 -13.19
C LYS A 146 -16.66 -22.11 -12.66
N ASN A 147 -15.61 -22.21 -13.46
CA ASN A 147 -14.35 -22.85 -13.04
C ASN A 147 -13.65 -22.12 -11.88
N SER A 148 -14.09 -20.91 -11.53
CA SER A 148 -13.65 -20.09 -10.39
C SER A 148 -14.73 -19.99 -9.31
N ASP A 149 -15.50 -21.05 -9.10
CA ASP A 149 -16.47 -21.21 -8.01
C ASP A 149 -15.79 -21.48 -6.66
N PHE A 150 -14.79 -20.67 -6.33
CA PHE A 150 -14.11 -20.67 -5.05
C PHE A 150 -13.60 -19.25 -4.77
N PRO A 151 -13.45 -18.85 -3.50
CA PRO A 151 -12.86 -17.58 -3.13
C PRO A 151 -11.45 -17.41 -3.71
N HIS A 152 -11.26 -16.37 -4.51
CA HIS A 152 -10.01 -16.12 -5.21
C HIS A 152 -9.67 -14.63 -5.29
N TYR A 153 -8.42 -14.36 -5.65
CA TYR A 153 -7.93 -13.03 -5.97
C TYR A 153 -7.18 -13.07 -7.30
N HIS A 154 -6.97 -11.89 -7.87
CA HIS A 154 -6.21 -11.68 -9.07
C HIS A 154 -4.95 -10.88 -8.75
N LEU A 155 -3.86 -11.19 -9.46
CA LEU A 155 -2.62 -10.44 -9.40
C LEU A 155 -2.25 -10.03 -10.83
N GLN A 156 -2.03 -8.73 -11.02
CA GLN A 156 -1.45 -8.15 -12.22
C GLN A 156 0.00 -7.77 -11.93
N MET A 157 0.87 -7.96 -12.91
CA MET A 157 2.27 -7.54 -12.83
C MET A 157 2.69 -6.88 -14.13
N TRP A 158 3.27 -5.70 -14.02
CA TRP A 158 3.87 -4.94 -15.12
C TRP A 158 5.38 -4.85 -14.93
N ILE A 159 6.11 -4.89 -16.05
CA ILE A 159 7.56 -4.75 -16.09
C ILE A 159 7.92 -3.80 -17.23
N ASN A 160 8.60 -2.69 -16.93
CA ASN A 160 8.91 -1.64 -17.91
C ASN A 160 7.64 -1.15 -18.65
N ASP A 161 6.58 -0.85 -17.88
CA ASP A 161 5.28 -0.40 -18.38
C ASP A 161 4.63 -1.34 -19.42
N ARG A 162 4.97 -2.64 -19.35
CA ARG A 162 4.35 -3.69 -20.17
C ARG A 162 3.73 -4.78 -19.30
N PRO A 163 2.52 -5.26 -19.63
CA PRO A 163 1.89 -6.32 -18.87
C PRO A 163 2.71 -7.62 -19.00
N PHE A 164 3.03 -8.22 -17.85
CA PHE A 164 3.69 -9.52 -17.74
C PHE A 164 2.73 -10.60 -17.19
N ILE A 165 1.92 -10.23 -16.20
CA ILE A 165 0.76 -11.00 -15.72
C ILE A 165 -0.46 -10.08 -15.81
N SER A 166 -1.52 -10.53 -16.47
CA SER A 166 -2.81 -9.85 -16.52
C SER A 166 -3.76 -10.41 -15.47
N TYR A 167 -4.76 -9.63 -15.01
CA TYR A 167 -5.75 -10.11 -14.02
C TYR A 167 -6.42 -11.43 -14.43
N ASN A 168 -6.69 -11.63 -15.73
CA ASN A 168 -7.34 -12.84 -16.23
C ASN A 168 -6.42 -14.06 -16.38
N ASP A 169 -5.10 -13.93 -16.20
CA ASP A 169 -4.18 -15.06 -16.35
C ASP A 169 -4.41 -16.14 -15.28
N PHE A 170 -4.72 -15.73 -14.05
CA PHE A 170 -4.83 -16.63 -12.90
C PHE A 170 -5.98 -16.22 -11.97
N HIS A 171 -6.61 -17.23 -11.36
CA HIS A 171 -7.54 -17.09 -10.24
C HIS A 171 -6.88 -17.75 -9.04
N PHE A 172 -6.09 -16.97 -8.28
CA PHE A 172 -5.34 -17.52 -7.15
C PHE A 172 -6.30 -17.78 -5.99
N ARG A 173 -6.34 -19.02 -5.50
CA ARG A 173 -7.17 -19.36 -4.34
C ARG A 173 -6.68 -18.59 -3.11
N ILE A 174 -7.61 -18.01 -2.37
CA ILE A 174 -7.33 -17.47 -1.03
C ILE A 174 -7.16 -18.66 -0.09
N HIS A 175 -6.10 -18.68 0.72
CA HIS A 175 -5.90 -19.76 1.68
C HIS A 175 -7.02 -19.78 2.74
N ASP A 176 -7.36 -20.96 3.25
CA ASP A 176 -8.52 -21.13 4.15
C ASP A 176 -8.38 -20.32 5.46
N ASP A 177 -7.16 -20.18 5.98
CA ASP A 177 -6.82 -19.38 7.15
C ASP A 177 -6.94 -17.87 6.87
N GLU A 178 -6.39 -17.39 5.76
CA GLU A 178 -6.53 -16.01 5.30
C GLU A 178 -8.00 -15.66 5.05
N LEU A 179 -8.76 -16.56 4.41
CA LEU A 179 -10.17 -16.37 4.14
C LEU A 179 -10.99 -16.27 5.43
N ALA A 180 -10.68 -17.10 6.44
CA ALA A 180 -11.32 -17.01 7.75
C ALA A 180 -11.01 -15.67 8.43
N ILE A 181 -9.76 -15.19 8.34
CA ILE A 181 -9.34 -13.88 8.88
C ILE A 181 -10.06 -12.73 8.16
N LEU A 182 -10.08 -12.73 6.82
CA LEU A 182 -10.75 -11.69 6.02
C LEU A 182 -12.25 -11.61 6.31
N LYS A 183 -12.92 -12.77 6.43
CA LYS A 183 -14.34 -12.82 6.83
C LYS A 183 -14.55 -12.30 8.25
N ALA A 184 -13.64 -12.59 9.17
CA ALA A 184 -13.73 -12.09 10.54
C ALA A 184 -13.49 -10.58 10.62
N MET A 185 -12.56 -10.05 9.82
CA MET A 185 -12.30 -8.61 9.69
C MET A 185 -13.53 -7.88 9.16
N ASP A 186 -14.16 -8.38 8.10
CA ASP A 186 -15.40 -7.83 7.54
C ASP A 186 -16.52 -7.78 8.58
N ALA A 187 -16.70 -8.87 9.35
CA ALA A 187 -17.73 -8.94 10.39
C ALA A 187 -17.45 -8.10 11.66
N SER A 188 -16.18 -7.84 11.98
CA SER A 188 -15.78 -7.13 13.22
C SER A 188 -15.43 -5.66 13.02
N GLY A 189 -15.23 -5.23 11.76
CA GLY A 189 -14.71 -3.91 11.44
C GLY A 189 -13.22 -3.74 11.73
N VAL A 190 -12.51 -4.79 12.16
CA VAL A 190 -11.06 -4.76 12.36
C VAL A 190 -10.36 -4.72 11.01
N LYS A 191 -9.41 -3.81 10.88
CA LYS A 191 -8.57 -3.66 9.69
C LYS A 191 -7.18 -4.24 9.95
N SER A 192 -6.60 -4.84 8.92
CA SER A 192 -5.19 -5.20 8.92
C SER A 192 -4.35 -3.95 8.70
N LYS A 193 -3.21 -3.85 9.36
CA LYS A 193 -2.18 -2.85 9.08
C LYS A 193 -0.95 -3.55 8.50
N PHE A 194 -0.37 -2.97 7.46
CA PHE A 194 0.87 -3.43 6.87
C PHE A 194 2.02 -2.60 7.46
N VAL A 195 2.52 -2.99 8.63
CA VAL A 195 3.63 -2.28 9.28
C VAL A 195 4.85 -2.26 8.34
N PHE A 196 5.43 -1.09 8.08
CA PHE A 196 6.45 -0.79 7.05
C PHE A 196 6.00 -0.93 5.59
N GLY A 197 4.74 -1.31 5.37
CA GLY A 197 4.09 -1.43 4.06
C GLY A 197 2.96 -0.41 3.88
N GLU A 198 2.99 0.70 4.64
CA GLU A 198 1.96 1.72 4.64
C GLU A 198 1.86 2.40 3.28
N SER A 199 0.62 2.58 2.80
CA SER A 199 0.31 3.47 1.68
C SER A 199 0.22 4.93 2.12
N PHE A 200 0.02 5.84 1.15
CA PHE A 200 -0.30 7.24 1.45
C PHE A 200 -1.52 7.36 2.39
N ASP A 201 -2.58 6.61 2.11
CA ASP A 201 -3.81 6.63 2.92
C ASP A 201 -3.59 6.10 4.33
N ASP A 202 -2.82 5.02 4.48
CA ASP A 202 -2.45 4.49 5.80
C ASP A 202 -1.70 5.55 6.62
N LEU A 203 -0.80 6.29 5.96
CA LEU A 203 -0.04 7.36 6.61
C LEU A 203 -0.96 8.50 7.03
N MET A 204 -1.78 9.02 6.12
CA MET A 204 -2.68 10.15 6.41
C MET A 204 -3.73 9.81 7.47
N ALA A 205 -4.12 8.54 7.61
CA ALA A 205 -4.99 8.09 8.68
C ALA A 205 -4.29 7.97 10.04
N ALA A 206 -2.95 7.90 10.06
CA ALA A 206 -2.16 7.66 11.27
C ALA A 206 -1.48 8.93 11.82
N VAL A 207 -1.29 9.97 11.01
CA VAL A 207 -0.56 11.18 11.40
C VAL A 207 -1.47 12.40 11.43
N GLU A 208 -1.17 13.32 12.35
CA GLU A 208 -1.78 14.64 12.35
C GLU A 208 -1.27 15.45 11.14
N PRO A 209 -2.13 16.20 10.41
CA PRO A 209 -1.71 17.00 9.27
C PRO A 209 -0.55 17.96 9.57
N GLU A 210 -0.50 18.48 10.80
CA GLU A 210 0.57 19.37 11.27
C GLU A 210 1.94 18.69 11.23
N TRP A 211 2.02 17.38 11.48
CA TRP A 211 3.27 16.64 11.39
C TRP A 211 3.80 16.65 9.95
N VAL A 212 2.92 16.43 8.97
CA VAL A 212 3.28 16.43 7.55
C VAL A 212 3.69 17.83 7.08
N ILE A 213 2.98 18.87 7.53
CA ILE A 213 3.32 20.28 7.24
C ILE A 213 4.73 20.64 7.71
N ASN A 214 5.15 20.11 8.86
CA ASN A 214 6.45 20.41 9.45
C ASN A 214 7.57 19.45 9.01
N LEU A 215 7.33 18.58 8.02
CA LEU A 215 8.38 17.74 7.46
C LEU A 215 9.48 18.60 6.82
N PRO A 216 10.75 18.20 6.96
CA PRO A 216 11.83 18.80 6.19
C PRO A 216 11.56 18.66 4.69
N VAL A 217 11.83 19.72 3.93
CA VAL A 217 11.82 19.66 2.48
C VAL A 217 13.13 19.02 2.04
N ILE A 218 13.05 17.78 1.56
CA ILE A 218 14.18 17.09 0.97
C ILE A 218 14.35 17.58 -0.47
N GLU A 219 15.54 18.03 -0.84
CA GLU A 219 15.86 18.36 -2.23
C GLU A 219 15.65 17.12 -3.12
N GLY A 220 14.88 17.27 -4.19
CA GLY A 220 14.53 16.17 -5.07
C GLY A 220 13.63 16.62 -6.21
N ASN A 221 13.22 15.67 -7.06
CA ASN A 221 12.28 15.94 -8.13
C ASN A 221 10.87 16.15 -7.55
N PRO A 222 10.26 17.35 -7.66
CA PRO A 222 8.90 17.61 -7.17
C PRO A 222 7.86 16.67 -7.78
N ASP A 223 8.06 16.20 -9.02
CA ASP A 223 7.17 15.25 -9.71
C ASP A 223 7.21 13.84 -9.10
N SER A 224 8.09 13.61 -8.11
CA SER A 224 8.21 12.36 -7.37
C SER A 224 7.85 12.50 -5.88
N ALA A 225 7.29 13.66 -5.49
CA ALA A 225 6.96 13.94 -4.10
C ALA A 225 5.76 13.09 -3.62
N PRO A 226 5.78 12.57 -2.37
CA PRO A 226 4.67 11.84 -1.78
C PRO A 226 3.46 12.72 -1.44
N PHE A 227 3.68 14.00 -1.13
CA PHE A 227 2.63 14.93 -0.73
C PHE A 227 2.53 16.10 -1.71
N ARG A 228 1.29 16.52 -1.98
CA ARG A 228 0.98 17.84 -2.51
C ARG A 228 0.33 18.67 -1.42
N MET A 229 0.89 19.85 -1.17
CA MET A 229 0.37 20.82 -0.21
C MET A 229 -0.17 22.05 -0.94
N GLU A 230 -1.43 22.35 -0.73
CA GLU A 230 -2.08 23.56 -1.24
C GLU A 230 -2.41 24.47 -0.07
N THR A 231 -1.71 25.60 0.03
CA THR A 231 -1.92 26.58 1.10
C THR A 231 -2.68 27.78 0.57
N VAL A 232 -3.84 28.06 1.18
CA VAL A 232 -4.65 29.24 0.92
C VAL A 232 -4.50 30.19 2.11
N ILE A 233 -4.08 31.42 1.84
CA ILE A 233 -3.90 32.47 2.85
C ILE A 233 -4.86 33.61 2.54
N VAL A 234 -5.70 33.97 3.50
CA VAL A 234 -6.73 35.00 3.34
C VAL A 234 -6.46 36.09 4.37
N ALA A 235 -6.29 37.33 3.89
CA ALA A 235 -6.17 38.50 4.76
C ALA A 235 -7.48 38.73 5.52
N ASP A 236 -7.38 39.14 6.78
CA ASP A 236 -8.53 39.48 7.60
C ASP A 236 -9.25 40.71 7.02
N GLU A 237 -10.54 40.84 7.31
CA GLU A 237 -11.37 41.93 6.80
C GLU A 237 -10.77 43.30 7.13
N GLY A 238 -10.65 44.16 6.11
CA GLY A 238 -10.07 45.50 6.24
C GLY A 238 -8.53 45.54 6.24
N THR A 239 -7.85 44.42 6.02
CA THR A 239 -6.39 44.36 5.93
C THR A 239 -5.89 44.05 4.52
N VAL A 240 -4.61 44.34 4.26
CA VAL A 240 -3.97 44.08 2.96
C VAL A 240 -2.70 43.28 3.20
N MET A 241 -2.60 42.15 2.53
CA MET A 241 -1.38 41.35 2.49
C MET A 241 -0.48 41.87 1.36
N SER A 242 0.78 42.19 1.66
CA SER A 242 1.74 42.63 0.65
C SER A 242 2.41 41.42 0.00
N GLY A 243 2.81 41.57 -1.27
CA GLY A 243 3.62 40.56 -1.96
C GLY A 243 4.99 40.33 -1.32
N GLU A 244 5.55 41.36 -0.68
CA GLU A 244 6.83 41.27 0.07
C GLU A 244 6.71 40.32 1.27
N MET A 245 5.62 40.39 2.04
CA MET A 245 5.36 39.46 3.14
C MET A 245 5.32 37.99 2.67
N ILE A 246 4.64 37.73 1.54
CA ILE A 246 4.56 36.39 0.96
C ILE A 246 5.96 35.94 0.49
N TYR A 247 6.70 36.84 -0.16
CA TYR A 247 8.04 36.55 -0.66
C TYR A 247 8.99 36.19 0.49
N ASP A 248 9.02 36.99 1.56
CA ASP A 248 9.87 36.77 2.71
C ASP A 248 9.56 35.45 3.42
N MET A 249 8.27 35.12 3.59
CA MET A 249 7.83 33.83 4.12
C MET A 249 8.38 32.66 3.29
N ILE A 250 8.32 32.76 1.95
CA ILE A 250 8.84 31.72 1.05
C ILE A 250 10.37 31.62 1.16
N GLN A 251 11.09 32.74 1.24
CA GLN A 251 12.54 32.74 1.39
C GLN A 251 12.97 32.14 2.74
N GLN A 252 12.26 32.46 3.82
CA GLN A 252 12.52 31.87 5.14
C GLN A 252 12.28 30.37 5.14
N ALA A 253 11.15 29.90 4.60
CA ALA A 253 10.87 28.47 4.48
C ALA A 253 11.99 27.73 3.72
N LYS A 254 12.48 28.31 2.61
CA LYS A 254 13.61 27.77 1.85
C LYS A 254 14.91 27.76 2.65
N ALA A 255 15.24 28.87 3.32
CA ALA A 255 16.46 28.98 4.11
C ALA A 255 16.50 27.98 5.27
N ASP A 256 15.33 27.70 5.86
CA ASP A 256 15.18 26.76 6.97
C ASP A 256 15.00 25.30 6.50
N GLY A 257 14.85 25.06 5.20
CA GLY A 257 14.60 23.71 4.65
C GLY A 257 13.25 23.11 5.07
N VAL A 258 12.24 23.95 5.28
CA VAL A 258 10.88 23.54 5.69
C VAL A 258 9.84 23.90 4.63
N THR A 259 8.63 23.35 4.77
CA THR A 259 7.56 23.62 3.81
C THR A 259 7.10 25.07 3.91
N ILE A 260 6.62 25.64 2.80
CA ILE A 260 5.95 26.96 2.82
C ILE A 260 4.73 26.93 3.75
N ALA A 261 3.99 25.82 3.76
CA ALA A 261 2.82 25.63 4.61
C ALA A 261 3.13 25.82 6.10
N SER A 262 4.29 25.38 6.57
CA SER A 262 4.72 25.53 7.98
C SER A 262 4.92 27.00 8.41
N ARG A 263 5.14 27.89 7.43
CA ARG A 263 5.33 29.32 7.66
C ARG A 263 4.07 30.14 7.36
N ALA A 264 3.02 29.53 6.83
CA ALA A 264 1.82 30.25 6.40
C ALA A 264 1.12 31.00 7.56
N SER A 265 1.20 30.47 8.78
CA SER A 265 0.65 31.08 9.99
C SER A 265 1.44 32.29 10.50
N THR A 266 2.64 32.57 9.96
CA THR A 266 3.44 33.74 10.37
C THR A 266 3.02 35.03 9.68
N ILE A 267 2.13 34.97 8.68
CA ILE A 267 1.58 36.17 8.03
C ILE A 267 0.59 36.84 8.99
N PRO A 268 0.85 38.08 9.43
CA PRO A 268 -0.02 38.76 10.38
C PRO A 268 -1.35 39.16 9.75
N ASN A 269 -2.41 39.18 10.56
CA ASN A 269 -3.77 39.53 10.16
C ASN A 269 -4.27 38.71 8.96
N ALA A 270 -3.96 37.42 8.96
CA ALA A 270 -4.39 36.50 7.94
C ALA A 270 -4.69 35.14 8.55
N THR A 271 -5.63 34.44 7.93
CA THR A 271 -5.91 33.04 8.21
C THR A 271 -5.30 32.18 7.11
N ALA A 272 -4.50 31.18 7.49
CA ALA A 272 -3.96 30.18 6.58
C ALA A 272 -4.70 28.85 6.72
N ARG A 273 -4.92 28.17 5.59
CA ARG A 273 -5.41 26.78 5.54
C ARG A 273 -4.54 26.01 4.56
N THR A 274 -4.09 24.83 4.98
CA THR A 274 -3.32 23.93 4.11
C THR A 274 -4.13 22.67 3.89
N ILE A 275 -4.28 22.29 2.62
CA ILE A 275 -4.87 21.03 2.18
C ILE A 275 -3.72 20.11 1.77
N ILE A 276 -3.70 18.90 2.32
CA ILE A 276 -2.70 17.88 2.01
C ILE A 276 -3.40 16.80 1.20
N THR A 277 -2.84 16.47 0.05
CA THR A 277 -3.32 15.42 -0.85
C THR A 277 -2.15 14.59 -1.36
N GLU A 278 -2.46 13.50 -2.05
CA GLU A 278 -1.48 12.70 -2.78
C GLU A 278 -0.61 13.59 -3.67
N GLY A 279 0.71 13.42 -3.55
CA GLY A 279 1.67 14.08 -4.42
C GLY A 279 1.78 13.37 -5.78
N PRO A 280 2.40 14.01 -6.78
CA PRO A 280 2.58 13.45 -8.12
C PRO A 280 3.45 12.19 -8.16
N GLY A 281 4.21 11.91 -7.09
CA GLY A 281 4.96 10.68 -6.96
C GLY A 281 4.13 9.48 -6.49
N VAL A 282 2.91 9.69 -6.00
CA VAL A 282 2.02 8.60 -5.58
C VAL A 282 1.62 7.79 -6.81
N VAL A 283 1.78 6.47 -6.73
CA VAL A 283 1.51 5.58 -7.87
C VAL A 283 0.04 5.55 -8.23
N ASP A 284 -0.27 5.76 -9.50
CA ASP A 284 -1.63 5.55 -10.01
C ASP A 284 -2.03 4.07 -9.90
N PRO A 285 -3.27 3.76 -9.51
CA PRO A 285 -3.79 2.41 -9.52
C PRO A 285 -3.69 1.81 -10.94
N ALA A 286 -3.24 0.57 -11.05
CA ALA A 286 -3.03 -0.02 -12.38
C ALA A 286 -4.36 -0.11 -13.16
N PRO A 287 -4.38 0.28 -14.45
CA PRO A 287 -5.58 0.23 -15.25
C PRO A 287 -6.05 -1.22 -15.44
N ARG A 288 -7.35 -1.44 -15.30
CA ARG A 288 -8.00 -2.71 -15.68
C ARG A 288 -8.13 -2.78 -17.21
N GLU A 289 -7.02 -3.03 -17.90
CA GLU A 289 -7.10 -3.38 -19.32
C GLU A 289 -7.68 -4.79 -19.50
N GLY A 290 -8.80 -4.91 -20.21
CA GLY A 290 -9.44 -6.20 -20.52
C GLY A 290 -10.85 -6.42 -19.96
N GLY A 291 -11.47 -5.44 -19.31
CA GLY A 291 -12.91 -5.49 -19.00
C GLY A 291 -13.75 -5.53 -20.29
N ARG A 292 -14.82 -6.32 -20.32
CA ARG A 292 -15.76 -6.49 -21.47
C ARG A 292 -16.40 -5.19 -22.01
N GLY A 293 -16.04 -4.02 -21.48
CA GLY A 293 -16.63 -2.72 -21.83
C GLY A 293 -15.75 -1.78 -22.66
N SER A 294 -14.47 -2.08 -22.91
CA SER A 294 -13.62 -1.17 -23.70
C SER A 294 -13.88 -1.31 -25.22
N LYS A 295 -15.10 -1.01 -25.67
CA LYS A 295 -15.26 -0.47 -27.01
C LYS A 295 -14.59 0.90 -26.99
N ARG A 296 -13.40 0.98 -27.57
CA ARG A 296 -12.87 2.26 -28.05
C ARG A 296 -13.96 2.87 -28.93
N LEU A 297 -14.59 3.93 -28.45
CA LEU A 297 -15.26 4.87 -29.35
C LEU A 297 -14.14 5.48 -30.19
N ALA A 298 -14.21 5.20 -31.49
CA ALA A 298 -13.38 5.84 -32.50
C ALA A 298 -13.76 7.31 -32.64
#